data_AF-A0A7S4FEW9-F1
#
_entry.id   AF-A0A7S4FEW9-F1
#
_cell.length_a   1.000
_cell.length_b   1.000
_cell.length_c   1.000
_cell.angle_alpha   90.00
_cell.angle_beta   90.00
_cell.angle_gamma   90.00
#
_symmetry.space_group_name_H-M   'P 1'
#
loop_
_entity.id
_entity.type
_entity.pdbx_description
1 polymer ?
#
loop_
_entity_poly.entity_id
_entity_poly.type
_entity_poly.pdbx_seq_one_letter_code
_entity_poly.pdbx_strand_id
1 'polypeptide(L)'
;MTAAAVNDVDVVVGVMLLGCMAFQLSLFYLVNHHDSDIKEYSWHTISHTISIFCSVVLFNGMDGLLDYYFVGNSHYVWWRIVWGFLELLIFLLLLQFGMWFSAGLASDDKKREFMLEVDHQTHHQAKSCSLLLAHITAFASIHAWGQVQELFSDSIWMTFMMVPISFGVMMTLFVVTNHYRERENYKDGRKDRWETLWDSEVEEAENDVMGLTVSYLITRVLWHAIRGSLPDIHNHEHHGEEHTHLQNLQLVCGSLWAMLSMAFLVYRFKTSSNPHSQHDGAAAGATQAQPASTQEEEENNLRERILCSLHVVSSMTFAWCLLYATEWELRLMPLGRKDGVSMRVLVSIIVSVVAFVMIFVLDKLADSSATSDHVDQVIINVIFGLGLMVGFSWEQAFHSGVAAIELSLQFSEATQPWMQMGMAMLLVGIVTPAWKWYILPQTLAHHHEEPPTGRSGIMSRHGSIAVLNKTRWSMCLIGQDGILSARRRSHAHVD
;
A
#
# COMPACT_ATOMS: atom_id res chain seq x y z
N MET A 1 14.36 -40.00 35.32
CA MET A 1 13.70 -38.67 35.23
C MET A 1 12.53 -38.85 34.29
N THR A 2 11.34 -39.02 34.84
CA THR A 2 10.08 -39.01 34.09
C THR A 2 9.94 -37.64 33.46
N ALA A 3 9.85 -37.58 32.14
CA ALA A 3 9.48 -36.36 31.43
C ALA A 3 8.11 -35.93 31.97
N ALA A 4 8.10 -34.98 32.92
CA ALA A 4 6.90 -34.24 33.22
C ALA A 4 6.42 -33.71 31.88
N ALA A 5 5.18 -34.04 31.49
CA ALA A 5 4.59 -33.55 30.26
C ALA A 5 4.79 -32.05 30.24
N VAL A 6 5.69 -31.56 29.38
CA VAL A 6 5.92 -30.13 29.24
C VAL A 6 4.58 -29.57 28.82
N ASN A 7 4.07 -28.60 29.57
CA ASN A 7 2.80 -27.98 29.27
C ASN A 7 2.90 -27.39 27.85
N ASP A 8 1.96 -27.75 26.97
CA ASP A 8 1.92 -27.25 25.60
C ASP A 8 1.98 -25.71 25.56
N VAL A 9 1.39 -25.05 26.56
CA VAL A 9 1.44 -23.58 26.71
C VAL A 9 2.87 -23.10 26.95
N ASP A 10 3.64 -23.78 27.82
CA ASP A 10 5.02 -23.38 28.14
C ASP A 10 5.93 -23.54 26.91
N VAL A 11 5.71 -24.59 26.11
CA VAL A 11 6.42 -24.78 24.84
C VAL A 11 6.13 -23.63 23.88
N VAL A 12 4.84 -23.28 23.70
CA VAL A 12 4.47 -22.24 22.75
C VAL A 12 4.95 -20.87 23.21
N VAL A 13 4.80 -20.53 24.50
CA VAL A 13 5.35 -19.29 25.07
C VAL A 13 6.87 -19.24 24.90
N GLY A 14 7.59 -20.35 25.11
CA GLY A 14 9.03 -20.44 24.90
C GLY A 14 9.42 -20.20 23.44
N VAL A 15 8.72 -20.82 22.49
CA VAL A 15 8.94 -20.62 21.04
C VAL A 15 8.61 -19.18 20.62
N MET A 16 7.51 -18.61 21.11
CA MET A 16 7.15 -17.21 20.86
C MET A 16 8.22 -16.26 21.37
N LEU A 17 8.72 -16.46 22.59
CA LEU A 17 9.76 -15.61 23.18
C LEU A 17 11.05 -15.64 22.37
N LEU A 18 11.53 -16.84 22.01
CA LEU A 18 12.73 -17.02 21.19
C LEU A 18 12.54 -16.44 19.78
N GLY A 19 11.38 -16.70 19.16
CA GLY A 19 11.04 -16.21 17.82
C GLY A 19 10.94 -14.69 17.77
N CYS A 20 10.27 -14.05 18.72
CA CYS A 20 10.19 -12.59 18.82
C CYS A 20 11.56 -11.96 19.04
N MET A 21 12.41 -12.54 19.89
CA MET A 21 13.77 -12.05 20.11
C MET A 21 14.62 -12.16 18.83
N ALA A 22 14.57 -13.31 18.15
CA ALA A 22 15.28 -13.53 16.89
C ALA A 22 14.77 -12.59 15.78
N PHE A 23 13.46 -12.41 15.66
CA PHE A 23 12.83 -11.49 14.72
C PHE A 23 13.27 -10.05 14.97
N GLN A 24 13.20 -9.57 16.21
CA GLN A 24 13.60 -8.21 16.56
C GLN A 24 15.09 -7.95 16.27
N LEU A 25 15.97 -8.90 16.61
CA LEU A 25 17.39 -8.78 16.29
C LEU A 25 17.66 -8.82 14.78
N SER A 26 16.92 -9.64 14.04
CA SER A 26 17.02 -9.72 12.57
C SER A 26 16.65 -8.39 11.92
N LEU A 27 15.59 -7.72 12.40
CA LEU A 27 15.23 -6.38 11.94
C LEU A 27 16.38 -5.38 12.16
N PHE A 28 17.06 -5.42 13.31
CA PHE A 28 18.20 -4.54 13.56
C PHE A 28 19.37 -4.80 12.60
N TYR A 29 19.62 -6.05 12.22
CA TYR A 29 20.63 -6.36 11.20
C TYR A 29 20.22 -5.87 9.81
N LEU A 30 18.95 -6.01 9.46
CA LEU A 30 18.40 -5.61 8.16
C LEU A 30 18.41 -4.08 7.97
N VAL A 31 17.94 -3.32 8.95
CA VAL A 31 17.92 -1.84 8.86
C VAL A 31 19.31 -1.19 8.99
N ASN A 32 20.32 -1.97 9.39
CA ASN A 32 21.72 -1.56 9.44
C ASN A 32 22.59 -2.39 8.47
N HIS A 33 21.98 -2.98 7.43
CA HIS A 33 22.72 -3.77 6.46
C HIS A 33 23.74 -2.89 5.70
N HIS A 34 24.82 -3.50 5.23
CA HIS A 34 25.88 -2.79 4.50
C HIS A 34 25.45 -2.37 3.09
N ASP A 35 24.51 -3.13 2.54
CA ASP A 35 23.86 -2.85 1.26
C ASP A 35 22.79 -1.77 1.41
N SER A 36 22.85 -0.73 0.57
CA SER A 36 21.89 0.38 0.59
C SER A 36 20.48 -0.08 0.28
N ASP A 37 20.34 -1.06 -0.62
CA ASP A 37 19.06 -1.40 -1.22
C ASP A 37 18.28 -2.28 -0.23
N ILE A 38 18.94 -3.28 0.36
CA ILE A 38 18.41 -4.04 1.50
C ILE A 38 17.99 -3.12 2.64
N LYS A 39 18.80 -2.09 2.94
CA LYS A 39 18.50 -1.13 4.01
C LYS A 39 17.25 -0.32 3.68
N GLU A 40 17.13 0.20 2.46
CA GLU A 40 15.94 0.93 1.97
C GLU A 40 14.69 0.05 2.02
N TYR A 41 14.74 -1.14 1.43
CA TYR A 41 13.62 -2.10 1.43
C TYR A 41 13.18 -2.47 2.84
N SER A 42 14.13 -2.61 3.77
CA SER A 42 13.84 -2.94 5.16
C SER A 42 13.10 -1.79 5.85
N TRP A 43 13.57 -0.54 5.70
CA TRP A 43 12.88 0.62 6.28
C TRP A 43 11.47 0.79 5.71
N HIS A 44 11.32 0.66 4.38
CA HIS A 44 10.00 0.74 3.75
C HIS A 44 9.07 -0.37 4.23
N THR A 45 9.54 -1.61 4.24
CA THR A 45 8.77 -2.77 4.69
C THR A 45 8.26 -2.58 6.11
N ILE A 46 9.13 -2.14 7.04
CA ILE A 46 8.76 -1.88 8.43
C ILE A 46 7.74 -0.72 8.52
N SER A 47 7.97 0.37 7.78
CA SER A 47 7.10 1.54 7.77
C SER A 47 5.69 1.21 7.28
N HIS A 48 5.58 0.52 6.13
CA HIS A 48 4.28 0.08 5.59
C HIS A 48 3.60 -0.92 6.52
N THR A 49 4.34 -1.89 7.07
CA THR A 49 3.80 -2.87 8.03
C THR A 49 3.16 -2.18 9.24
N ILE A 50 3.86 -1.23 9.85
CA ILE A 50 3.35 -0.51 11.02
C ILE A 50 2.16 0.37 10.65
N SER A 51 2.20 1.05 9.50
CA SER A 51 1.09 1.86 9.04
C SER A 51 -0.18 1.03 8.81
N ILE A 52 -0.08 -0.07 8.06
CA ILE A 52 -1.20 -1.00 7.80
C ILE A 52 -1.75 -1.53 9.13
N PHE A 53 -0.86 -1.96 10.03
CA PHE A 53 -1.22 -2.47 11.35
C PHE A 53 -1.96 -1.43 12.22
N CYS A 54 -1.51 -0.19 12.24
CA CYS A 54 -2.22 0.87 12.97
C CYS A 54 -3.59 1.14 12.34
N SER A 55 -3.66 1.19 11.01
CA SER A 55 -4.88 1.49 10.28
C SER A 55 -5.96 0.43 10.46
N VAL A 56 -5.63 -0.85 10.32
CA VAL A 56 -6.57 -1.96 10.49
C VAL A 56 -7.06 -2.10 11.93
N VAL A 57 -6.19 -1.89 12.93
CA VAL A 57 -6.57 -1.97 14.35
C VAL A 57 -7.50 -0.82 14.73
N LEU A 58 -7.24 0.39 14.23
CA LEU A 58 -8.16 1.52 14.38
C LEU A 58 -9.48 1.26 13.67
N PHE A 59 -9.43 0.80 12.41
CA PHE A 59 -10.62 0.51 11.61
C PHE A 59 -11.49 -0.54 12.30
N ASN A 60 -10.94 -1.70 12.66
CA ASN A 60 -11.68 -2.77 13.33
C ASN A 60 -12.31 -2.31 14.65
N GLY A 61 -11.59 -1.51 15.44
CA GLY A 61 -12.14 -0.94 16.67
C GLY A 61 -13.31 0.02 16.39
N MET A 62 -13.22 0.82 15.33
CA MET A 62 -14.28 1.75 14.92
C MET A 62 -15.48 0.99 14.38
N ASP A 63 -15.23 0.09 13.44
CA ASP A 63 -16.22 -0.77 12.79
C ASP A 63 -17.03 -1.56 13.83
N GLY A 64 -16.38 -2.19 14.81
CA GLY A 64 -17.07 -2.89 15.89
C GLY A 64 -18.00 -2.00 16.72
N LEU A 65 -17.63 -0.74 16.97
CA LEU A 65 -18.51 0.23 17.64
C LEU A 65 -19.68 0.64 16.74
N LEU A 66 -19.40 0.90 15.46
CA LEU A 66 -20.40 1.32 14.50
C LEU A 66 -21.42 0.21 14.25
N ASP A 67 -20.97 -1.03 14.10
CA ASP A 67 -21.82 -2.20 13.97
C ASP A 67 -22.72 -2.38 15.19
N TYR A 68 -22.19 -2.21 16.41
CA TYR A 68 -23.00 -2.28 17.62
C TYR A 68 -24.11 -1.22 17.68
N TYR A 69 -23.79 0.05 17.35
CA TYR A 69 -24.74 1.16 17.51
C TYR A 69 -25.68 1.38 16.31
N PHE A 70 -25.18 1.24 15.09
CA PHE A 70 -25.89 1.61 13.87
C PHE A 70 -26.48 0.41 13.14
N VAL A 71 -25.80 -0.74 13.15
CA VAL A 71 -26.32 -1.96 12.53
C VAL A 71 -27.17 -2.76 13.52
N GLY A 72 -26.69 -2.95 14.75
CA GLY A 72 -27.38 -3.66 15.83
C GLY A 72 -27.98 -5.01 15.40
N ASN A 73 -29.01 -5.47 16.11
CA ASN A 73 -29.80 -6.66 15.74
C ASN A 73 -30.64 -6.47 14.46
N SER A 74 -30.30 -5.53 13.56
CA SER A 74 -31.05 -5.40 12.31
C SER A 74 -30.81 -6.65 11.45
N HIS A 75 -31.87 -7.44 11.25
CA HIS A 75 -31.82 -8.62 10.40
C HIS A 75 -31.72 -8.28 8.89
N TYR A 76 -31.63 -7.00 8.53
CA TYR A 76 -31.69 -6.53 7.16
C TYR A 76 -30.28 -6.35 6.58
N VAL A 77 -29.85 -7.33 5.77
CA VAL A 77 -28.54 -7.31 5.10
C VAL A 77 -28.29 -6.02 4.32
N TRP A 78 -29.33 -5.43 3.71
CA TRP A 78 -29.24 -4.16 2.99
C TRP A 78 -28.80 -2.98 3.86
N TRP A 79 -29.17 -2.98 5.14
CA TRP A 79 -28.77 -1.91 6.05
C TRP A 79 -27.27 -1.93 6.33
N ARG A 80 -26.68 -3.14 6.50
CA ARG A 80 -25.22 -3.33 6.62
C ARG A 80 -24.48 -2.75 5.42
N ILE A 81 -24.95 -3.06 4.21
CA ILE A 81 -24.32 -2.60 2.96
C ILE A 81 -24.39 -1.08 2.83
N VAL A 82 -25.56 -0.49 3.05
CA VAL A 82 -25.72 0.98 3.00
C VAL A 82 -24.78 1.65 3.99
N TRP A 83 -24.66 1.08 5.19
CA TRP A 83 -23.75 1.58 6.21
C TRP A 83 -22.28 1.45 5.80
N GLY A 84 -21.85 0.30 5.29
CA GLY A 84 -20.48 0.10 4.80
C GLY A 84 -20.09 1.10 3.72
N PHE A 85 -20.99 1.39 2.77
CA PHE A 85 -20.73 2.44 1.77
C PHE A 85 -20.73 3.86 2.37
N LEU A 86 -21.56 4.14 3.39
CA LEU A 86 -21.52 5.43 4.08
C LEU A 86 -20.20 5.61 4.83
N GLU A 87 -19.72 4.57 5.50
CA GLU A 87 -18.42 4.56 6.17
C GLU A 87 -17.27 4.77 5.18
N LEU A 88 -17.27 4.07 4.05
CA LEU A 88 -16.33 4.31 2.95
C LEU A 88 -16.34 5.78 2.51
N LEU A 89 -17.51 6.39 2.30
CA LEU A 89 -17.62 7.80 1.92
C LEU A 89 -17.11 8.74 3.02
N ILE A 90 -17.38 8.45 4.29
CA ILE A 90 -16.86 9.23 5.43
C ILE A 90 -15.33 9.19 5.42
N PHE A 91 -14.73 8.01 5.28
CA PHE A 91 -13.27 7.89 5.27
C PHE A 91 -12.62 8.49 4.02
N LEU A 92 -13.29 8.45 2.86
CA LEU A 92 -12.82 9.18 1.68
C LEU A 92 -12.81 10.69 1.91
N LEU A 93 -13.85 11.24 2.55
CA LEU A 93 -13.87 12.67 2.90
C LEU A 93 -12.81 13.01 3.94
N LEU A 94 -12.61 12.14 4.95
CA LEU A 94 -11.54 12.30 5.94
C LEU A 94 -10.14 12.21 5.31
N LEU A 95 -9.93 11.34 4.32
CA LEU A 95 -8.71 11.29 3.54
C LEU A 95 -8.46 12.62 2.81
N GLN A 96 -9.42 13.10 2.03
CA GLN A 96 -9.30 14.36 1.27
C GLN A 96 -9.03 15.56 2.21
N PHE A 97 -9.83 15.68 3.28
CA PHE A 97 -9.72 16.77 4.25
C PHE A 97 -8.45 16.66 5.09
N GLY A 98 -8.12 15.47 5.57
CA GLY A 98 -6.93 15.19 6.37
C GLY A 98 -5.66 15.51 5.59
N MET A 99 -5.65 15.24 4.29
CA MET A 99 -4.55 15.60 3.40
C MET A 99 -4.47 17.08 3.11
N TRP A 100 -5.61 17.74 2.85
CA TRP A 100 -5.65 19.19 2.72
C TRP A 100 -5.12 19.89 3.98
N PHE A 101 -5.52 19.41 5.16
CA PHE A 101 -5.06 19.95 6.44
C PHE A 101 -3.56 19.67 6.68
N SER A 102 -3.10 18.44 6.44
CA SER A 102 -1.72 18.01 6.70
C SER A 102 -0.71 18.59 5.70
N ALA A 103 -1.16 18.94 4.49
CA ALA A 103 -0.38 19.72 3.52
C ALA A 103 -0.22 21.19 3.94
N GLY A 104 -0.79 21.62 5.07
CA GLY A 104 -0.64 22.98 5.58
C GLY A 104 -1.54 24.01 4.88
N LEU A 105 -2.48 23.58 4.03
CA LEU A 105 -3.36 24.50 3.29
C LEU A 105 -4.34 25.25 4.21
N ALA A 106 -4.56 24.77 5.44
CA ALA A 106 -5.31 25.48 6.47
C ALA A 106 -4.54 26.65 7.14
N SER A 107 -3.23 26.77 6.91
CA SER A 107 -2.39 27.78 7.57
C SER A 107 -2.29 29.08 6.78
N ASP A 108 -2.29 30.22 7.50
CA ASP A 108 -2.09 31.56 6.93
C ASP A 108 -0.77 31.68 6.15
N ASP A 109 -0.74 32.57 5.14
CA ASP A 109 0.40 32.78 4.24
C ASP A 109 1.73 32.99 4.96
N LYS A 110 1.75 33.72 6.09
CA LYS A 110 2.96 33.94 6.91
C LYS A 110 3.48 32.66 7.55
N LYS A 111 2.59 31.74 7.94
CA LYS A 111 2.97 30.43 8.48
C LYS A 111 3.45 29.50 7.36
N ARG A 112 2.88 29.61 6.16
CA ARG A 112 3.35 28.88 4.97
C ARG A 112 4.76 29.31 4.57
N GLU A 113 5.05 30.61 4.61
CA GLU A 113 6.39 31.15 4.33
C GLU A 113 7.43 30.67 5.35
N PHE A 114 7.08 30.61 6.65
CA PHE A 114 7.93 29.99 7.66
C PHE A 114 8.09 28.47 7.46
N MET A 115 7.03 27.76 7.07
CA MET A 115 7.08 26.32 6.79
C MET A 115 7.91 25.96 5.55
N LEU A 116 8.03 26.86 4.57
CA LEU A 116 8.94 26.68 3.43
C LEU A 116 10.42 26.59 3.86
N GLU A 117 10.77 27.16 5.01
CA GLU A 117 12.12 27.09 5.59
C GLU A 117 12.31 25.86 6.51
N VAL A 118 11.19 25.25 6.96
CA VAL A 118 11.13 24.01 7.76
C VAL A 118 10.62 22.85 6.88
N ASP A 119 11.21 22.70 5.70
CA ASP A 119 10.68 21.90 4.59
C ASP A 119 10.46 20.41 4.91
N HIS A 120 11.28 19.84 5.79
CA HIS A 120 11.19 18.42 6.13
C HIS A 120 9.95 18.08 6.97
N GLN A 121 9.59 18.90 7.96
CA GLN A 121 8.56 18.50 8.93
C GLN A 121 7.16 18.42 8.34
N THR A 122 6.80 19.33 7.42
CA THR A 122 5.47 19.33 6.81
C THR A 122 5.31 18.17 5.83
N HIS A 123 6.37 17.82 5.09
CA HIS A 123 6.36 16.62 4.24
C HIS A 123 6.19 15.33 5.07
N HIS A 124 6.91 15.19 6.19
CA HIS A 124 6.73 14.05 7.11
C HIS A 124 5.31 13.94 7.66
N GLN A 125 4.70 15.08 8.01
CA GLN A 125 3.32 15.09 8.52
C GLN A 125 2.32 14.69 7.45
N ALA A 126 2.40 15.28 6.26
CA ALA A 126 1.55 14.94 5.13
C ALA A 126 1.66 13.46 4.77
N LYS A 127 2.89 12.92 4.64
CA LYS A 127 3.11 11.51 4.31
C LYS A 127 2.56 10.55 5.37
N SER A 128 2.82 10.84 6.65
CA SER A 128 2.31 10.00 7.76
C SER A 128 0.78 9.95 7.82
N CYS A 129 0.12 11.08 7.55
CA CYS A 129 -1.32 11.19 7.56
C CYS A 129 -1.92 10.49 6.33
N SER A 130 -1.30 10.69 5.16
CA SER A 130 -1.69 10.05 3.90
C SER A 130 -1.71 8.54 4.04
N LEU A 131 -0.59 7.93 4.45
CA LEU A 131 -0.47 6.49 4.58
C LEU A 131 -1.50 5.91 5.56
N LEU A 132 -1.65 6.51 6.74
CA LEU A 132 -2.59 6.01 7.75
C LEU A 132 -4.04 6.09 7.25
N LEU A 133 -4.46 7.23 6.71
CA LEU A 133 -5.82 7.43 6.22
C LEU A 133 -6.10 6.58 4.97
N ALA A 134 -5.14 6.47 4.05
CA ALA A 134 -5.27 5.65 2.84
C ALA A 134 -5.60 4.19 3.22
N HIS A 135 -4.84 3.61 4.14
CA HIS A 135 -5.09 2.24 4.59
C HIS A 135 -6.43 2.11 5.34
N ILE A 136 -6.81 3.07 6.19
CA ILE A 136 -8.14 3.01 6.87
C ILE A 136 -9.27 3.07 5.83
N THR A 137 -9.18 3.98 4.86
CA THR A 137 -10.13 4.07 3.75
C THR A 137 -10.16 2.79 2.91
N ALA A 138 -9.01 2.15 2.71
CA ALA A 138 -8.92 0.87 2.02
C ALA A 138 -9.67 -0.24 2.77
N PHE A 139 -9.53 -0.33 4.10
CA PHE A 139 -10.27 -1.29 4.92
C PHE A 139 -11.78 -1.03 4.92
N ALA A 140 -12.21 0.22 5.04
CA ALA A 140 -13.62 0.59 4.88
C ALA A 140 -14.16 0.18 3.50
N SER A 141 -13.34 0.34 2.45
CA SER A 141 -13.71 -0.06 1.09
C SER A 141 -13.77 -1.57 0.92
N ILE A 142 -12.82 -2.31 1.51
CA ILE A 142 -12.84 -3.77 1.58
C ILE A 142 -14.11 -4.25 2.28
N HIS A 143 -14.49 -3.63 3.41
CA HIS A 143 -15.71 -4.00 4.14
C HIS A 143 -16.95 -3.76 3.28
N ALA A 144 -17.11 -2.57 2.71
CA ALA A 144 -18.26 -2.20 1.89
C ALA A 144 -18.45 -3.12 0.67
N TRP A 145 -17.41 -3.31 -0.14
CA TRP A 145 -17.48 -4.16 -1.33
C TRP A 145 -17.50 -5.65 -0.97
N GLY A 146 -16.87 -6.01 0.14
CA GLY A 146 -16.86 -7.37 0.65
C GLY A 146 -18.25 -7.87 1.01
N GLN A 147 -19.06 -7.03 1.68
CA GLN A 147 -20.46 -7.33 2.01
C GLN A 147 -21.32 -7.50 0.75
N VAL A 148 -21.04 -6.72 -0.30
CA VAL A 148 -21.74 -6.89 -1.60
C VAL A 148 -21.37 -8.21 -2.25
N GLN A 149 -20.09 -8.62 -2.23
CA GLN A 149 -19.68 -9.92 -2.74
C GLN A 149 -20.38 -11.08 -2.00
N GLU A 150 -20.59 -10.96 -0.68
CA GLU A 150 -21.25 -11.98 0.13
C GLU A 150 -22.71 -12.20 -0.23
N LEU A 151 -23.44 -11.16 -0.67
CA LEU A 151 -24.80 -11.30 -1.20
C LEU A 151 -24.88 -12.28 -2.37
N PHE A 152 -23.78 -12.41 -3.11
CA PHE A 152 -23.68 -13.23 -4.30
C PHE A 152 -22.81 -14.47 -4.09
N SER A 153 -22.57 -14.85 -2.84
CA SER A 153 -21.72 -16.00 -2.46
C SER A 153 -22.16 -17.33 -3.09
N ASP A 154 -23.42 -17.49 -3.48
CA ASP A 154 -23.91 -18.68 -4.18
C ASP A 154 -23.40 -18.81 -5.64
N SER A 155 -22.93 -17.71 -6.24
CA SER A 155 -22.56 -17.68 -7.66
C SER A 155 -21.20 -17.04 -7.87
N ILE A 156 -20.21 -17.88 -8.21
CA ILE A 156 -18.85 -17.42 -8.54
C ILE A 156 -18.84 -16.32 -9.60
N TRP A 157 -19.69 -16.41 -10.62
CA TRP A 157 -19.77 -15.42 -11.69
C TRP A 157 -20.23 -14.05 -11.19
N MET A 158 -21.19 -14.04 -10.27
CA MET A 158 -21.67 -12.79 -9.66
C MET A 158 -20.62 -12.21 -8.71
N THR A 159 -19.93 -13.04 -7.92
CA THR A 159 -18.80 -12.58 -7.08
C THR A 159 -17.66 -11.99 -7.91
N PHE A 160 -17.36 -12.61 -9.07
CA PHE A 160 -16.36 -12.12 -10.02
C PHE A 160 -16.78 -10.80 -10.68
N MET A 161 -18.05 -10.64 -11.05
CA MET A 161 -18.57 -9.40 -11.62
C MET A 161 -18.49 -8.20 -10.67
N MET A 162 -18.47 -8.42 -9.35
CA MET A 162 -18.26 -7.32 -8.39
C MET A 162 -16.86 -6.69 -8.50
N VAL A 163 -15.86 -7.41 -9.00
CA VAL A 163 -14.49 -6.90 -9.18
C VAL A 163 -14.41 -5.75 -10.21
N PRO A 164 -14.85 -5.93 -11.48
CA PRO A 164 -14.83 -4.82 -12.44
C PRO A 164 -15.83 -3.72 -12.08
N ILE A 165 -16.93 -4.04 -11.40
CA ILE A 165 -17.89 -3.03 -10.90
C ILE A 165 -17.24 -2.15 -9.84
N SER A 166 -16.56 -2.75 -8.85
CA SER A 166 -15.88 -1.98 -7.80
C SER A 166 -14.77 -1.10 -8.36
N PHE A 167 -13.94 -1.66 -9.25
CA PHE A 167 -12.92 -0.90 -9.96
C PHE A 167 -13.51 0.31 -10.71
N GLY A 168 -14.59 0.10 -11.49
CA GLY A 168 -15.23 1.16 -12.27
C GLY A 168 -15.84 2.27 -11.40
N VAL A 169 -16.53 1.90 -10.32
CA VAL A 169 -17.15 2.86 -9.38
C VAL A 169 -16.08 3.67 -8.65
N MET A 170 -15.06 3.01 -8.10
CA MET A 170 -13.96 3.68 -7.40
C MET A 170 -13.15 4.58 -8.36
N MET A 171 -12.88 4.11 -9.57
CA MET A 171 -12.15 4.91 -10.57
C MET A 171 -12.94 6.16 -10.94
N THR A 172 -14.26 6.04 -11.11
CA THR A 172 -15.13 7.19 -11.37
C THR A 172 -15.09 8.19 -10.22
N LEU A 173 -15.18 7.70 -8.98
CA LEU A 173 -15.08 8.54 -7.78
C LEU A 173 -13.73 9.27 -7.72
N PHE A 174 -12.62 8.58 -8.01
CA PHE A 174 -11.28 9.17 -7.98
C PHE A 174 -11.04 10.17 -9.12
N VAL A 175 -11.62 9.95 -10.30
CA VAL A 175 -11.62 10.94 -11.38
C VAL A 175 -12.42 12.19 -10.99
N VAL A 176 -13.60 12.02 -10.36
CA VAL A 176 -14.44 13.14 -9.91
C VAL A 176 -13.73 13.96 -8.82
N THR A 177 -13.11 13.30 -7.84
CA THR A 177 -12.34 13.97 -6.79
C THR A 177 -11.10 14.66 -7.36
N ASN A 178 -10.37 14.03 -8.28
CA ASN A 178 -9.26 14.68 -8.99
C ASN A 178 -9.71 15.95 -9.74
N HIS A 179 -10.82 15.88 -10.47
CA HIS A 179 -11.36 17.04 -11.16
C HIS A 179 -11.71 18.19 -10.20
N TYR A 180 -12.29 17.87 -9.05
CA TYR A 180 -12.56 18.86 -8.01
C TYR A 180 -11.27 19.47 -7.44
N ARG A 181 -10.27 18.64 -7.11
CA ARG A 181 -8.96 19.10 -6.61
C ARG A 181 -8.25 19.99 -7.62
N GLU A 182 -8.20 19.60 -8.90
CA GLU A 182 -7.58 20.40 -9.95
C GLU A 182 -8.26 21.77 -10.08
N ARG A 183 -9.59 21.81 -10.06
CA ARG A 183 -10.33 23.09 -10.10
C ARG A 183 -9.98 23.99 -8.92
N GLU A 184 -9.82 23.42 -7.72
CA GLU A 184 -9.42 24.18 -6.53
C GLU A 184 -7.97 24.67 -6.62
N ASN A 185 -7.05 23.79 -7.03
CA ASN A 185 -5.61 24.06 -7.15
C ASN A 185 -5.25 25.10 -8.22
N TYR A 186 -6.13 25.35 -9.21
CA TYR A 186 -5.90 26.36 -10.25
C TYR A 186 -6.71 27.65 -10.04
N LYS A 187 -7.31 27.85 -8.86
CA LYS A 187 -8.14 29.04 -8.60
C LYS A 187 -7.38 30.37 -8.72
N ASP A 188 -6.11 30.41 -8.34
CA ASP A 188 -5.27 31.62 -8.44
C ASP A 188 -4.47 31.68 -9.78
N GLY A 189 -4.71 30.71 -10.68
CA GLY A 189 -4.04 30.59 -11.97
C GLY A 189 -2.70 29.87 -11.96
N ARG A 190 -2.22 29.38 -10.81
CA ARG A 190 -0.97 28.61 -10.69
C ARG A 190 -1.12 27.53 -9.62
N LYS A 191 -0.37 26.44 -9.73
CA LYS A 191 -0.33 25.42 -8.68
C LYS A 191 0.88 25.65 -7.79
N ASP A 192 0.66 25.91 -6.51
CA ASP A 192 1.74 26.07 -5.55
C ASP A 192 2.33 24.72 -5.11
N ARG A 193 3.42 24.77 -4.33
CA ARG A 193 4.10 23.57 -3.84
C ARG A 193 3.22 22.72 -2.91
N TRP A 194 2.39 23.36 -2.08
CA TRP A 194 1.53 22.69 -1.11
C TRP A 194 0.33 22.03 -1.77
N GLU A 195 -0.24 22.68 -2.79
CA GLU A 195 -1.28 22.13 -3.66
C GLU A 195 -0.75 20.96 -4.48
N THR A 196 0.51 21.04 -4.93
CA THR A 196 1.18 19.91 -5.59
C THR A 196 1.41 18.74 -4.64
N LEU A 197 1.83 19.00 -3.40
CA LEU A 197 1.98 17.98 -2.38
C LEU A 197 0.64 17.34 -2.03
N TRP A 198 -0.41 18.14 -1.81
CA TRP A 198 -1.76 17.63 -1.54
C TRP A 198 -2.26 16.74 -2.68
N ASP A 199 -2.15 17.21 -3.91
CA ASP A 199 -2.65 16.48 -5.08
C ASP A 199 -1.92 15.16 -5.31
N SER A 200 -0.59 15.16 -5.21
CA SER A 200 0.23 13.95 -5.42
C SER A 200 0.04 12.91 -4.33
N GLU A 201 0.01 13.31 -3.06
CA GLU A 201 -0.16 12.39 -1.95
C GLU A 201 -1.57 11.80 -1.89
N VAL A 202 -2.61 12.56 -2.28
CA VAL A 202 -3.97 12.02 -2.41
C VAL A 202 -4.06 11.05 -3.59
N GLU A 203 -3.45 11.36 -4.73
CA GLU A 203 -3.43 10.44 -5.88
C GLU A 203 -2.77 9.10 -5.53
N GLU A 204 -1.66 9.13 -4.77
CA GLU A 204 -1.01 7.92 -4.25
C GLU A 204 -1.90 7.16 -3.26
N ALA A 205 -2.52 7.86 -2.30
CA ALA A 205 -3.47 7.25 -1.37
C ALA A 205 -4.67 6.60 -2.07
N GLU A 206 -5.22 7.24 -3.11
CA GLU A 206 -6.31 6.69 -3.93
C GLU A 206 -5.87 5.40 -4.67
N ASN A 207 -4.62 5.35 -5.14
CA ASN A 207 -4.05 4.16 -5.77
C ASN A 207 -3.87 3.01 -4.76
N ASP A 208 -3.46 3.31 -3.53
CA ASP A 208 -3.37 2.31 -2.45
C ASP A 208 -4.75 1.76 -2.07
N VAL A 209 -5.76 2.64 -1.94
CA VAL A 209 -7.15 2.24 -1.69
C VAL A 209 -7.67 1.33 -2.81
N MET A 210 -7.50 1.72 -4.08
CA MET A 210 -7.86 0.88 -5.23
C MET A 210 -7.14 -0.47 -5.20
N GLY A 211 -5.81 -0.42 -4.98
CA GLY A 211 -4.91 -1.56 -4.96
C GLY A 211 -5.35 -2.60 -3.95
N LEU A 212 -5.48 -2.20 -2.68
CA LEU A 212 -5.88 -3.07 -1.58
C LEU A 212 -7.29 -3.63 -1.77
N THR A 213 -8.28 -2.79 -2.10
CA THR A 213 -9.66 -3.24 -2.24
C THR A 213 -9.85 -4.20 -3.39
N VAL A 214 -9.46 -3.82 -4.61
CA VAL A 214 -9.75 -4.65 -5.79
C VAL A 214 -8.93 -5.95 -5.76
N SER A 215 -7.67 -5.89 -5.32
CA SER A 215 -6.84 -7.11 -5.19
C SER A 215 -7.40 -8.09 -4.15
N TYR A 216 -7.94 -7.58 -3.04
CA TYR A 216 -8.58 -8.42 -2.03
C TYR A 216 -9.83 -9.09 -2.57
N LEU A 217 -10.70 -8.35 -3.27
CA LEU A 217 -11.90 -8.90 -3.92
C LEU A 217 -11.55 -9.96 -4.99
N ILE A 218 -10.49 -9.75 -5.77
CA ILE A 218 -9.97 -10.76 -6.71
C ILE A 218 -9.55 -12.02 -5.95
N THR A 219 -8.82 -11.84 -4.85
CA THR A 219 -8.33 -12.98 -4.08
C THR A 219 -9.46 -13.79 -3.45
N ARG A 220 -10.52 -13.13 -2.97
CA ARG A 220 -11.74 -13.82 -2.52
C ARG A 220 -12.43 -14.61 -3.63
N VAL A 221 -12.43 -14.11 -4.86
CA VAL A 221 -12.97 -14.85 -6.01
C VAL A 221 -12.12 -16.06 -6.36
N LEU A 222 -10.79 -15.92 -6.38
CA LEU A 222 -9.86 -17.04 -6.56
C LEU A 222 -10.07 -18.10 -5.48
N TRP A 223 -10.29 -17.66 -4.25
CA TRP A 223 -10.58 -18.52 -3.12
C TRP A 223 -11.91 -19.28 -3.31
N HIS A 224 -12.98 -18.56 -3.66
CA HIS A 224 -14.28 -19.16 -3.99
C HIS A 224 -14.16 -20.18 -5.14
N ALA A 225 -13.31 -19.91 -6.14
CA ALA A 225 -13.04 -20.84 -7.23
C ALA A 225 -12.36 -22.15 -6.76
N ILE A 226 -11.47 -22.08 -5.76
CA ILE A 226 -10.74 -23.23 -5.24
C ILE A 226 -11.58 -24.04 -4.25
N ARG A 227 -12.33 -23.38 -3.36
CA ARG A 227 -13.10 -24.04 -2.28
C ARG A 227 -14.55 -24.35 -2.62
N GLY A 228 -15.14 -23.62 -3.56
CA GLY A 228 -16.58 -23.70 -3.83
C GLY A 228 -17.44 -22.96 -2.80
N SER A 229 -16.85 -22.22 -1.86
CA SER A 229 -17.53 -21.30 -0.94
C SER A 229 -16.72 -20.01 -0.78
N LEU A 230 -17.41 -18.87 -0.60
CA LEU A 230 -16.78 -17.58 -0.39
C LEU A 230 -16.34 -17.45 1.08
N PRO A 231 -15.08 -17.08 1.38
CA PRO A 231 -14.63 -16.80 2.74
C PRO A 231 -15.32 -15.55 3.31
N ASP A 232 -15.52 -15.50 4.62
CA ASP A 232 -15.94 -14.29 5.35
C ASP A 232 -14.94 -13.13 5.16
N ILE A 233 -15.40 -11.88 5.29
CA ILE A 233 -14.59 -10.66 5.11
C ILE A 233 -13.36 -10.62 6.02
N HIS A 234 -13.44 -11.15 7.24
CA HIS A 234 -12.31 -11.22 8.17
C HIS A 234 -11.45 -12.48 8.02
N ASN A 235 -11.72 -13.32 7.01
CA ASN A 235 -11.01 -14.55 6.72
C ASN A 235 -10.88 -15.51 7.92
N HIS A 236 -11.88 -15.54 8.81
CA HIS A 236 -11.93 -16.59 9.82
C HIS A 236 -12.24 -17.92 9.14
N GLU A 237 -11.20 -18.67 8.80
CA GLU A 237 -11.37 -19.98 8.19
C GLU A 237 -12.17 -20.91 9.09
N HIS A 238 -13.24 -21.45 8.54
CA HIS A 238 -14.04 -22.49 9.18
C HIS A 238 -13.29 -23.83 9.07
N HIS A 239 -13.22 -24.55 10.19
CA HIS A 239 -12.44 -25.77 10.36
C HIS A 239 -12.72 -26.83 9.28
N GLY A 240 -11.66 -27.52 8.83
CA GLY A 240 -11.77 -28.87 8.26
C GLY A 240 -11.42 -29.07 6.78
N GLU A 241 -11.04 -28.02 6.05
CA GLU A 241 -10.71 -28.15 4.61
C GLU A 241 -9.20 -28.15 4.37
N GLU A 242 -8.63 -29.35 4.16
CA GLU A 242 -7.21 -29.53 3.78
C GLU A 242 -7.02 -29.19 2.29
N HIS A 243 -6.10 -28.25 1.98
CA HIS A 243 -5.73 -27.90 0.59
C HIS A 243 -4.60 -28.77 0.10
N THR A 244 -4.62 -29.10 -1.19
CA THR A 244 -3.52 -29.84 -1.82
C THR A 244 -2.36 -28.89 -2.15
N HIS A 245 -1.11 -29.36 -2.02
CA HIS A 245 0.09 -28.62 -2.46
C HIS A 245 0.00 -28.13 -3.91
N LEU A 246 -0.74 -28.86 -4.77
CA LEU A 246 -0.95 -28.48 -6.17
C LEU A 246 -1.82 -27.23 -6.29
N GLN A 247 -2.90 -27.12 -5.52
CA GLN A 247 -3.75 -25.91 -5.50
C GLN A 247 -2.95 -24.70 -5.01
N ASN A 248 -2.10 -24.88 -3.99
CA ASN A 248 -1.22 -23.83 -3.47
C ASN A 248 -0.23 -23.36 -4.55
N LEU A 249 0.42 -24.30 -5.23
CA LEU A 249 1.37 -23.98 -6.30
C LEU A 249 0.69 -23.29 -7.49
N GLN A 250 -0.52 -23.73 -7.86
CA GLN A 250 -1.30 -23.09 -8.92
C GLN A 250 -1.67 -21.64 -8.57
N LEU A 251 -2.05 -21.38 -7.32
CA LEU A 251 -2.37 -20.02 -6.85
C LEU A 251 -1.16 -19.09 -6.93
N VAL A 252 0.00 -19.53 -6.43
CA VAL A 252 1.23 -18.72 -6.42
C VAL A 252 1.75 -18.49 -7.84
N CYS A 253 1.87 -19.56 -8.63
CA CYS A 253 2.40 -19.45 -9.99
C CYS A 253 1.45 -18.67 -10.92
N GLY A 254 0.14 -18.88 -10.78
CA GLY A 254 -0.87 -18.18 -11.57
C GLY A 254 -0.94 -16.68 -11.27
N SER A 255 -0.90 -16.31 -9.99
CA SER A 255 -0.88 -14.90 -9.58
C SER A 255 0.44 -14.21 -9.93
N LEU A 256 1.59 -14.90 -9.81
CA LEU A 256 2.89 -14.40 -10.28
C LEU A 256 2.86 -14.12 -11.79
N TRP A 257 2.37 -15.08 -12.58
CA TRP A 257 2.26 -14.91 -14.03
C TRP A 257 1.38 -13.72 -14.42
N ALA A 258 0.24 -13.54 -13.74
CA ALA A 258 -0.67 -12.42 -13.99
C ALA A 258 0.00 -11.06 -13.69
N MET A 259 0.73 -10.96 -12.57
CA MET A 259 1.50 -9.77 -12.21
C MET A 259 2.58 -9.46 -13.24
N LEU A 260 3.39 -10.45 -13.64
CA LEU A 260 4.44 -10.28 -14.65
C LEU A 260 3.86 -9.85 -16.01
N SER A 261 2.72 -10.43 -16.40
CA SER A 261 2.01 -10.07 -17.64
C SER A 261 1.52 -8.63 -17.61
N MET A 262 1.00 -8.17 -16.47
CA MET A 262 0.55 -6.78 -16.30
C MET A 262 1.72 -5.79 -16.31
N ALA A 263 2.83 -6.11 -15.62
CA ALA A 263 4.04 -5.30 -15.64
C ALA A 263 4.62 -5.16 -17.05
N PHE A 264 4.58 -6.23 -17.85
CA PHE A 264 4.97 -6.19 -19.26
C PHE A 264 4.03 -5.31 -20.10
N LEU A 265 2.71 -5.39 -19.88
CA LEU A 265 1.74 -4.55 -20.59
C LEU A 265 1.98 -3.05 -20.33
N VAL A 266 2.16 -2.66 -19.06
CA VAL A 266 2.47 -1.28 -18.68
C VAL A 266 3.77 -0.79 -19.31
N TYR A 267 4.79 -1.65 -19.35
CA TYR A 267 6.06 -1.34 -20.00
C TYR A 267 5.90 -1.08 -21.50
N ARG A 268 5.18 -1.97 -22.20
CA ARG A 268 4.92 -1.83 -23.65
C ARG A 268 4.16 -0.55 -23.94
N PHE A 269 3.20 -0.19 -23.09
CA PHE A 269 2.46 1.06 -23.21
C PHE A 269 3.37 2.29 -23.02
N LYS A 270 4.11 2.37 -21.90
CA LYS A 270 5.03 3.49 -21.63
C LYS A 270 6.07 3.68 -22.73
N THR A 271 6.56 2.58 -23.29
CA THR A 271 7.53 2.61 -24.41
C THR A 271 6.87 3.09 -25.71
N SER A 272 5.63 2.68 -25.97
CA SER A 272 4.87 3.12 -27.14
C SER A 272 4.49 4.59 -27.10
N SER A 273 4.17 5.14 -25.92
CA SER A 273 3.76 6.53 -25.75
C SER A 273 4.94 7.52 -25.80
N ASN A 274 6.19 7.06 -25.69
CA ASN A 274 7.38 7.93 -25.62
C ASN A 274 8.45 7.63 -26.70
N PRO A 275 8.11 7.66 -28.01
CA PRO A 275 9.02 7.27 -29.09
C PRO A 275 10.19 8.25 -29.35
N HIS A 276 10.23 9.42 -28.72
CA HIS A 276 11.28 10.43 -28.95
C HIS A 276 12.56 10.26 -28.11
N SER A 277 12.66 9.23 -27.26
CA SER A 277 13.85 9.01 -26.41
C SER A 277 14.90 8.05 -27.00
N GLN A 278 14.67 7.46 -28.18
CA GLN A 278 15.55 6.41 -28.74
C GLN A 278 16.25 6.74 -30.07
N HIS A 279 16.15 7.97 -30.59
CA HIS A 279 16.85 8.37 -31.82
C HIS A 279 17.79 9.59 -31.63
N ASP A 280 18.68 9.52 -30.63
CA ASP A 280 19.93 10.26 -30.71
C ASP A 280 20.91 9.48 -31.61
N GLY A 281 20.89 9.77 -32.91
CA GLY A 281 21.87 9.21 -33.82
C GLY A 281 21.64 9.28 -35.33
N ALA A 282 20.65 9.99 -35.88
CA ALA A 282 20.66 10.33 -37.31
C ALA A 282 19.61 11.39 -37.67
N ALA A 283 20.10 12.52 -38.19
CA ALA A 283 19.42 13.50 -39.04
C ALA A 283 18.17 14.20 -38.48
N ALA A 284 18.38 15.48 -38.14
CA ALA A 284 17.36 16.49 -37.93
C ALA A 284 16.37 16.57 -39.11
N GLY A 285 15.14 16.14 -38.87
CA GLY A 285 13.96 16.61 -39.56
C GLY A 285 13.04 17.23 -38.51
N ALA A 286 13.01 18.55 -38.43
CA ALA A 286 12.09 19.28 -37.56
C ALA A 286 10.65 19.08 -38.04
N THR A 287 10.02 17.98 -37.65
CA THR A 287 8.57 17.86 -37.71
C THR A 287 8.04 18.54 -36.45
N GLN A 288 7.43 19.72 -36.63
CA GLN A 288 6.67 20.39 -35.58
C GLN A 288 5.63 19.39 -35.04
N ALA A 289 5.85 18.90 -33.82
CA ALA A 289 4.81 18.21 -33.08
C ALA A 289 3.68 19.23 -32.87
N GLN A 290 2.51 18.95 -33.43
CA GLN A 290 1.31 19.73 -33.15
C GLN A 290 1.00 19.60 -31.65
N PRO A 291 0.61 20.68 -30.96
CA PRO A 291 0.13 20.58 -29.59
C PRO A 291 -1.07 19.63 -29.59
N ALA A 292 -0.99 18.57 -28.79
CA ALA A 292 -2.08 17.63 -28.62
C ALA A 292 -3.36 18.40 -28.26
N SER A 293 -4.50 17.98 -28.83
CA SER A 293 -5.78 18.59 -28.44
C SER A 293 -6.08 18.25 -26.98
N THR A 294 -6.73 19.14 -26.24
CA THR A 294 -7.03 18.98 -24.79
C THR A 294 -7.74 17.65 -24.49
N GLN A 295 -8.58 17.15 -25.41
CA GLN A 295 -9.25 15.85 -25.28
C GLN A 295 -8.29 14.65 -25.38
N GLU A 296 -7.27 14.75 -26.22
CA GLU A 296 -6.27 13.69 -26.41
C GLU A 296 -5.35 13.58 -25.19
N GLU A 297 -5.05 14.71 -24.55
CA GLU A 297 -4.30 14.78 -23.30
C GLU A 297 -5.10 14.18 -22.12
N GLU A 298 -6.38 14.53 -21.98
CA GLU A 298 -7.28 13.95 -20.98
C GLU A 298 -7.42 12.43 -21.14
N GLU A 299 -7.58 11.94 -22.38
CA GLU A 299 -7.70 10.52 -22.67
C GLU A 299 -6.40 9.76 -22.33
N ASN A 300 -5.24 10.33 -22.66
CA ASN A 300 -3.95 9.73 -22.31
C ASN A 300 -3.73 9.68 -20.79
N ASN A 301 -4.09 10.75 -20.07
CA ASN A 301 -4.01 10.78 -18.60
C ASN A 301 -4.90 9.72 -17.94
N LEU A 302 -6.14 9.54 -18.42
CA LEU A 302 -7.03 8.51 -17.91
C LEU A 302 -6.48 7.10 -18.19
N ARG A 303 -5.95 6.86 -19.39
CA ARG A 303 -5.34 5.57 -19.76
C ARG A 303 -4.14 5.24 -18.88
N GLU A 304 -3.26 6.21 -18.64
CA GLU A 304 -2.12 6.04 -17.74
C GLU A 304 -2.57 5.70 -16.32
N ARG A 305 -3.60 6.38 -15.81
CA ARG A 305 -4.16 6.13 -14.47
C ARG A 305 -4.76 4.73 -14.35
N ILE A 306 -5.52 4.27 -15.36
CA ILE A 306 -6.08 2.91 -15.39
C ILE A 306 -4.97 1.87 -15.40
N LEU A 307 -3.94 2.03 -16.25
CA LEU A 307 -2.83 1.09 -16.33
C LEU A 307 -2.01 1.04 -15.04
N CYS A 308 -1.80 2.20 -14.42
CA CYS A 308 -1.14 2.30 -13.12
C CYS A 308 -1.94 1.52 -12.07
N SER A 309 -3.24 1.75 -11.98
CA SER A 309 -4.13 1.07 -11.03
C SER A 309 -4.15 -0.45 -11.24
N LEU A 310 -4.26 -0.92 -12.49
CA LEU A 310 -4.25 -2.35 -12.81
C LEU A 310 -2.92 -3.02 -12.42
N HIS A 311 -1.80 -2.32 -12.60
CA HIS A 311 -0.50 -2.81 -12.16
C HIS A 311 -0.43 -2.98 -10.64
N VAL A 312 -0.86 -1.97 -9.87
CA VAL A 312 -0.93 -2.06 -8.40
C VAL A 312 -1.83 -3.22 -7.97
N VAL A 313 -3.03 -3.31 -8.54
CA VAL A 313 -3.99 -4.39 -8.24
C VAL A 313 -3.36 -5.76 -8.50
N SER A 314 -2.64 -5.93 -9.61
CA SER A 314 -1.99 -7.21 -9.94
C SER A 314 -0.87 -7.58 -8.95
N SER A 315 -0.05 -6.59 -8.55
CA SER A 315 1.02 -6.78 -7.56
C SER A 315 0.46 -7.17 -6.19
N MET A 316 -0.56 -6.44 -5.72
CA MET A 316 -1.21 -6.71 -4.45
C MET A 316 -1.95 -8.06 -4.47
N THR A 317 -2.56 -8.45 -5.59
CA THR A 317 -3.21 -9.77 -5.73
C THR A 317 -2.19 -10.90 -5.57
N PHE A 318 -1.00 -10.75 -6.16
CA PHE A 318 0.09 -11.71 -5.95
C PHE A 318 0.53 -11.79 -4.49
N ALA A 319 0.66 -10.65 -3.80
CA ALA A 319 0.98 -10.62 -2.37
C ALA A 319 -0.06 -11.36 -1.52
N TRP A 320 -1.35 -11.14 -1.76
CA TRP A 320 -2.43 -11.87 -1.09
C TRP A 320 -2.39 -13.38 -1.36
N CYS A 321 -2.19 -13.77 -2.62
CA CYS A 321 -2.08 -15.17 -3.00
C CYS A 321 -0.89 -15.86 -2.31
N LEU A 322 0.24 -15.17 -2.18
CA LEU A 322 1.42 -15.67 -1.49
C LEU A 322 1.18 -15.82 0.02
N LEU A 323 0.49 -14.85 0.65
CA LEU A 323 0.09 -14.93 2.06
C LEU A 323 -0.74 -16.20 2.30
N TYR A 324 -1.85 -16.37 1.57
CA TYR A 324 -2.74 -17.51 1.77
C TYR A 324 -2.10 -18.85 1.43
N ALA A 325 -1.28 -18.91 0.37
CA ALA A 325 -0.54 -20.13 0.06
C ALA A 325 0.41 -20.51 1.21
N THR A 326 1.05 -19.54 1.85
CA THR A 326 1.92 -19.78 3.01
C THR A 326 1.12 -20.26 4.21
N GLU A 327 -0.02 -19.64 4.51
CA GLU A 327 -0.92 -20.08 5.58
C GLU A 327 -1.44 -21.52 5.35
N TRP A 328 -1.83 -21.85 4.12
CA TRP A 328 -2.31 -23.17 3.74
C TRP A 328 -1.23 -24.25 3.88
N GLU A 329 0.00 -23.97 3.41
CA GLU A 329 1.14 -24.88 3.58
C GLU A 329 1.49 -25.13 5.06
N LEU A 330 1.47 -24.08 5.89
CA LEU A 330 1.80 -24.21 7.31
C LEU A 330 0.78 -25.06 8.07
N ARG A 331 -0.48 -25.08 7.66
CA ARG A 331 -1.52 -25.92 8.27
C ARG A 331 -1.39 -27.40 7.99
N LEU A 332 -0.70 -27.76 6.91
CA LEU A 332 -0.36 -29.16 6.62
C LEU A 332 0.70 -29.69 7.58
N MET A 333 1.44 -28.82 8.27
CA MET A 333 2.42 -29.23 9.27
C MET A 333 1.74 -29.66 10.58
N PRO A 334 2.30 -30.62 11.35
CA PRO A 334 1.73 -31.05 12.64
C PRO A 334 1.58 -29.90 13.65
N LEU A 335 2.48 -28.92 13.57
CA LEU A 335 2.50 -27.66 14.30
C LEU A 335 1.54 -26.60 13.75
N GLY A 336 0.73 -26.88 12.73
CA GLY A 336 -0.27 -25.97 12.15
C GLY A 336 -1.71 -26.38 12.43
N ARG A 337 -1.94 -27.58 13.00
CA ARG A 337 -3.26 -28.19 13.20
C ARG A 337 -4.00 -27.78 14.48
N LYS A 338 -3.35 -27.06 15.41
CA LYS A 338 -4.01 -26.55 16.61
C LYS A 338 -4.53 -25.13 16.30
N ASP A 339 -5.80 -24.88 16.59
CA ASP A 339 -6.37 -23.53 16.43
C ASP A 339 -6.15 -22.71 17.71
N GLY A 340 -5.67 -21.47 17.56
CA GLY A 340 -5.50 -20.54 18.67
C GLY A 340 -4.53 -19.40 18.37
N VAL A 341 -4.58 -18.35 19.19
CA VAL A 341 -3.71 -17.14 19.09
C VAL A 341 -2.24 -17.52 18.92
N SER A 342 -1.82 -18.49 19.72
CA SER A 342 -0.45 -18.96 19.80
C SER A 342 0.09 -19.52 18.47
N MET A 343 -0.80 -20.07 17.64
CA MET A 343 -0.46 -20.66 16.34
C MET A 343 -0.47 -19.60 15.25
N ARG A 344 -1.36 -18.61 15.34
CA ARG A 344 -1.30 -17.43 14.46
C ARG A 344 0.01 -16.66 14.65
N VAL A 345 0.45 -16.46 15.89
CA VAL A 345 1.77 -15.82 16.14
C VAL A 345 2.92 -16.66 15.56
N LEU A 346 2.87 -17.99 15.72
CA LEU A 346 3.88 -18.87 15.13
C LEU A 346 3.92 -18.75 13.60
N VAL A 347 2.74 -18.72 12.95
CA VAL A 347 2.61 -18.49 11.51
C VAL A 347 3.23 -17.14 11.12
N SER A 348 2.92 -16.05 11.83
CA SER A 348 3.49 -14.72 11.54
C SER A 348 5.02 -14.71 11.64
N ILE A 349 5.60 -15.42 12.62
CA ILE A 349 7.06 -15.56 12.76
C ILE A 349 7.64 -16.31 11.56
N ILE A 350 7.05 -17.43 11.15
CA ILE A 350 7.55 -18.21 10.01
C ILE A 350 7.43 -17.43 8.71
N VAL A 351 6.28 -16.80 8.47
CA VAL A 351 6.03 -15.90 7.33
C VAL A 351 7.08 -14.80 7.28
N SER A 352 7.40 -14.19 8.42
CA SER A 352 8.45 -13.16 8.53
C SER A 352 9.83 -13.68 8.13
N VAL A 353 10.23 -14.87 8.61
CA VAL A 353 11.52 -15.47 8.27
C VAL A 353 11.60 -15.79 6.77
N VAL A 354 10.54 -16.38 6.20
CA VAL A 354 10.48 -16.71 4.77
C VAL A 354 10.54 -15.43 3.93
N ALA A 355 9.79 -14.40 4.31
CA ALA A 355 9.81 -13.10 3.63
C ALA A 355 11.22 -12.50 3.64
N PHE A 356 11.91 -12.46 4.78
CA PHE A 356 13.28 -11.92 4.82
C PHE A 356 14.26 -12.71 3.97
N VAL A 357 14.21 -14.04 4.00
CA VAL A 357 15.06 -14.87 3.13
C VAL A 357 14.77 -14.58 1.65
N MET A 358 13.50 -14.44 1.28
CA MET A 358 13.11 -14.10 -0.09
C MET A 358 13.59 -12.71 -0.49
N ILE A 359 13.54 -11.72 0.41
CA ILE A 359 14.06 -10.36 0.14
C ILE A 359 15.55 -10.43 -0.22
N PHE A 360 16.38 -11.16 0.53
CA PHE A 360 17.81 -11.33 0.19
C PHE A 360 18.05 -12.04 -1.15
N VAL A 361 17.21 -13.01 -1.51
CA VAL A 361 17.34 -13.73 -2.78
C VAL A 361 16.94 -12.82 -3.95
N LEU A 362 15.86 -12.08 -3.79
CA LEU A 362 15.31 -11.16 -4.77
C LEU A 362 16.22 -9.97 -5.00
N ASP A 363 16.77 -9.40 -3.94
CA ASP A 363 17.77 -8.33 -3.98
C ASP A 363 19.01 -8.73 -4.82
N LYS A 364 19.61 -9.90 -4.53
CA LYS A 364 20.70 -10.44 -5.36
C LYS A 364 20.33 -10.71 -6.81
N LEU A 365 19.04 -10.97 -7.08
CA LEU A 365 18.55 -11.15 -8.44
C LEU A 365 18.42 -9.80 -9.14
N ALA A 366 17.99 -8.74 -8.45
CA ALA A 366 17.90 -7.38 -8.99
C ALA A 366 19.29 -6.78 -9.28
N ASP A 367 20.29 -7.07 -8.45
CA ASP A 367 21.67 -6.61 -8.66
C ASP A 367 22.44 -7.37 -9.74
N SER A 368 21.85 -8.44 -10.27
CA SER A 368 22.50 -9.28 -11.25
C SER A 368 22.56 -8.59 -12.61
N SER A 369 23.72 -8.62 -13.27
CA SER A 369 23.83 -8.15 -14.66
C SER A 369 22.97 -8.95 -15.67
N ALA A 370 22.33 -10.03 -15.22
CA ALA A 370 21.42 -10.84 -16.02
C ALA A 370 19.99 -10.28 -16.07
N THR A 371 19.62 -9.38 -15.15
CA THR A 371 18.34 -8.69 -15.15
C THR A 371 18.47 -7.34 -15.86
N SER A 372 17.38 -6.90 -16.48
CA SER A 372 17.25 -5.55 -17.02
C SER A 372 16.53 -4.67 -15.99
N ASP A 373 16.71 -3.36 -16.04
CA ASP A 373 16.05 -2.38 -15.15
C ASP A 373 14.55 -2.62 -14.93
N HIS A 374 13.84 -3.15 -15.92
CA HIS A 374 12.42 -3.48 -15.80
C HIS A 374 12.15 -4.67 -14.86
N VAL A 375 12.99 -5.70 -14.95
CA VAL A 375 12.90 -6.88 -14.09
C VAL A 375 13.20 -6.49 -12.66
N ASP A 376 14.17 -5.60 -12.44
CA ASP A 376 14.52 -5.09 -11.11
C ASP A 376 13.33 -4.37 -10.47
N GLN A 377 12.63 -3.53 -11.24
CA GLN A 377 11.40 -2.87 -10.78
C GLN A 377 10.29 -3.85 -10.39
N VAL A 378 10.14 -4.95 -11.14
CA VAL A 378 9.19 -6.00 -10.80
C VAL A 378 9.60 -6.74 -9.54
N ILE A 379 10.89 -7.03 -9.38
CA ILE A 379 11.45 -7.65 -8.18
C ILE A 379 11.20 -6.78 -6.94
N ILE A 380 11.42 -5.47 -7.06
CA ILE A 380 11.14 -4.50 -5.99
C ILE A 380 9.66 -4.52 -5.59
N ASN A 381 8.74 -4.59 -6.54
CA ASN A 381 7.31 -4.70 -6.23
C ASN A 381 6.97 -6.00 -5.47
N VAL A 382 7.65 -7.10 -5.78
CA VAL A 382 7.52 -8.35 -5.03
C VAL A 382 8.04 -8.19 -3.60
N ILE A 383 9.18 -7.53 -3.42
CA ILE A 383 9.75 -7.22 -2.09
C ILE A 383 8.75 -6.41 -1.25
N PHE A 384 8.12 -5.38 -1.82
CA PHE A 384 7.08 -4.63 -1.12
C PHE A 384 5.85 -5.48 -0.78
N GLY A 385 5.44 -6.36 -1.70
CA GLY A 385 4.35 -7.33 -1.45
C GLY A 385 4.66 -8.28 -0.30
N LEU A 386 5.92 -8.74 -0.16
CA LEU A 386 6.36 -9.55 0.98
C LEU A 386 6.26 -8.77 2.30
N GLY A 387 6.60 -7.48 2.29
CA GLY A 387 6.46 -6.62 3.46
C GLY A 387 5.01 -6.48 3.92
N LEU A 388 4.09 -6.28 2.96
CA LEU A 388 2.65 -6.24 3.23
C LEU A 388 2.13 -7.57 3.79
N MET A 389 2.58 -8.71 3.23
CA MET A 389 2.25 -10.05 3.74
C MET A 389 2.68 -10.22 5.20
N VAL A 390 3.89 -9.78 5.56
CA VAL A 390 4.35 -9.81 6.96
C VAL A 390 3.41 -9.00 7.85
N GLY A 391 3.06 -7.78 7.44
CA GLY A 391 2.15 -6.93 8.20
C GLY A 391 0.77 -7.55 8.44
N PHE A 392 0.15 -8.12 7.41
CA PHE A 392 -1.14 -8.81 7.55
C PHE A 392 -1.06 -10.06 8.42
N SER A 393 0.03 -10.84 8.34
CA SER A 393 0.18 -12.02 9.20
C SER A 393 0.24 -11.64 10.69
N TRP A 394 0.87 -10.51 11.02
CA TRP A 394 0.93 -10.00 12.40
C TRP A 394 -0.40 -9.40 12.84
N GLU A 395 -1.07 -8.66 11.96
CA GLU A 395 -2.44 -8.14 12.20
C GLU A 395 -3.39 -9.24 12.67
N GLN A 396 -3.46 -10.36 11.94
CA GLN A 396 -4.36 -11.47 12.28
C GLN A 396 -4.05 -12.09 13.64
N ALA A 397 -2.77 -12.15 14.00
CA ALA A 397 -2.31 -12.67 15.29
C ALA A 397 -2.71 -11.72 16.43
N PHE A 398 -2.57 -10.41 16.23
CA PHE A 398 -3.01 -9.40 17.20
C PHE A 398 -4.53 -9.39 17.36
N HIS A 399 -5.29 -9.42 16.27
CA HIS A 399 -6.75 -9.47 16.31
C HIS A 399 -7.24 -10.67 17.12
N SER A 400 -6.60 -11.84 16.94
CA SER A 400 -6.92 -13.03 17.73
C SER A 400 -6.52 -12.91 19.20
N GLY A 401 -5.40 -12.25 19.48
CA GLY A 401 -4.98 -11.95 20.85
C GLY A 401 -5.99 -11.09 21.59
N VAL A 402 -6.49 -10.04 20.93
CA VAL A 402 -7.54 -9.16 21.43
C VAL A 402 -8.83 -9.93 21.69
N ALA A 403 -9.30 -10.72 20.72
CA ALA A 403 -10.49 -11.56 20.88
C ALA A 403 -10.36 -12.56 22.05
N ALA A 404 -9.17 -13.13 22.26
CA ALA A 404 -8.92 -14.02 23.39
C ALA A 404 -8.97 -13.31 24.75
N ILE A 405 -8.51 -12.06 24.84
CA ILE A 405 -8.60 -11.24 26.05
C ILE A 405 -10.08 -10.95 26.37
N GLU A 406 -10.86 -10.56 25.36
CA GLU A 406 -12.30 -10.29 25.52
C GLU A 406 -13.07 -11.50 26.03
N LEU A 407 -12.83 -12.66 25.41
CA LEU A 407 -13.46 -13.91 25.82
C LEU A 407 -13.06 -14.30 27.25
N SER A 408 -11.80 -14.08 27.63
CA SER A 408 -11.28 -14.42 28.96
C SER A 408 -11.84 -13.54 30.06
N LEU A 409 -12.08 -12.26 29.77
CA LEU A 409 -12.58 -11.28 30.74
C LEU A 409 -14.11 -11.22 30.84
N GLN A 410 -14.83 -12.03 30.03
CA GLN A 410 -16.29 -12.15 30.05
C GLN A 410 -17.02 -10.80 29.97
N PHE A 411 -16.50 -9.89 29.14
CA PHE A 411 -17.15 -8.59 28.90
C PHE A 411 -18.55 -8.79 28.33
N SER A 412 -19.49 -7.94 28.75
CA SER A 412 -20.84 -7.92 28.19
C SER A 412 -20.81 -7.46 26.73
N GLU A 413 -21.80 -7.87 25.93
CA GLU A 413 -21.94 -7.45 24.52
C GLU A 413 -21.87 -5.92 24.35
N ALA A 414 -22.39 -5.17 25.32
CA ALA A 414 -22.34 -3.70 25.31
C ALA A 414 -20.95 -3.10 25.59
N THR A 415 -20.05 -3.85 26.22
CA THR A 415 -18.71 -3.37 26.61
C THR A 415 -17.59 -3.88 25.71
N GLN A 416 -17.84 -4.96 24.96
CA GLN A 416 -16.85 -5.55 24.04
C GLN A 416 -16.34 -4.55 22.97
N PRO A 417 -17.19 -3.85 22.20
CA PRO A 417 -16.72 -2.91 21.17
C PRO A 417 -15.89 -1.75 21.75
N TRP A 418 -16.26 -1.27 22.93
CA TRP A 418 -15.53 -0.20 23.62
C TRP A 418 -14.16 -0.67 24.11
N MET A 419 -14.05 -1.92 24.56
CA MET A 419 -12.78 -2.52 24.97
C MET A 419 -11.85 -2.70 23.75
N GLN A 420 -12.38 -3.21 22.63
CA GLN A 420 -11.65 -3.30 21.36
C GLN A 420 -11.08 -1.95 20.95
N MET A 421 -11.93 -0.93 20.88
CA MET A 421 -11.52 0.44 20.58
C MET A 421 -10.49 0.97 21.59
N GLY A 422 -10.69 0.73 22.89
CA GLY A 422 -9.78 1.18 23.94
C GLY A 422 -8.38 0.58 23.80
N MET A 423 -8.29 -0.73 23.52
CA MET A 423 -7.01 -1.42 23.29
C MET A 423 -6.35 -0.97 21.97
N ALA A 424 -7.15 -0.79 20.91
CA ALA A 424 -6.69 -0.25 19.64
C ALA A 424 -6.07 1.14 19.82
N MET A 425 -6.78 2.06 20.48
CA MET A 425 -6.32 3.42 20.75
C MET A 425 -5.07 3.44 21.64
N LEU A 426 -4.98 2.58 22.65
CA LEU A 426 -3.79 2.46 23.50
C LEU A 426 -2.58 2.03 22.67
N LEU A 427 -2.75 1.00 21.84
CA LEU A 427 -1.68 0.45 21.03
C LEU A 427 -1.19 1.45 19.98
N VAL A 428 -2.12 2.03 19.23
CA VAL A 428 -1.85 3.05 18.20
C VAL A 428 -1.23 4.30 18.84
N GLY A 429 -1.71 4.71 20.02
CA GLY A 429 -1.14 5.83 20.77
C GLY A 429 0.32 5.65 21.17
N ILE A 430 0.82 4.41 21.24
CA ILE A 430 2.23 4.09 21.49
C ILE A 430 2.99 3.91 20.17
N VAL A 431 2.43 3.16 19.22
CA VAL A 431 3.11 2.73 18.00
C VAL A 431 3.22 3.86 16.97
N THR A 432 2.14 4.63 16.74
CA THR A 432 2.11 5.66 15.70
C THR A 432 3.10 6.80 15.96
N PRO A 433 3.27 7.34 17.19
CA PRO A 433 4.31 8.34 17.45
C PRO A 433 5.71 7.81 17.22
N ALA A 434 5.99 6.58 17.64
CA ALA A 434 7.30 5.95 17.44
C ALA A 434 7.60 5.76 15.95
N TRP A 435 6.63 5.27 15.16
CA TRP A 435 6.75 5.15 13.72
C TRP A 435 6.97 6.51 13.04
N LYS A 436 6.13 7.49 13.35
CA LYS A 436 6.19 8.83 12.73
C LYS A 436 7.50 9.55 12.98
N TRP A 437 8.09 9.41 14.17
CA TRP A 437 9.29 10.17 14.54
C TRP A 437 10.60 9.43 14.29
N TYR A 438 10.63 8.10 14.32
CA TYR A 438 11.88 7.35 14.22
C TYR A 438 12.01 6.47 12.97
N ILE A 439 10.89 5.99 12.41
CA ILE A 439 10.91 5.03 11.30
C ILE A 439 10.64 5.73 9.97
N LEU A 440 9.55 6.49 9.88
CA LEU A 440 9.16 7.21 8.67
C LEU A 440 10.23 8.20 8.17
N PRO A 441 10.99 8.91 9.02
CA PRO A 441 12.05 9.77 8.52
C PRO A 441 13.19 8.99 7.83
N GLN A 442 13.44 7.74 8.23
CA GLN A 442 14.48 6.90 7.60
C GLN A 442 14.07 6.47 6.20
N THR A 443 12.79 6.15 5.98
CA THR A 443 12.29 5.84 4.62
C THR A 443 12.41 7.06 3.71
N LEU A 444 12.08 8.24 4.24
CA LEU A 444 12.11 9.48 3.46
C LEU A 444 13.53 9.99 3.20
N ALA A 445 14.46 9.77 4.12
CA ALA A 445 15.86 10.16 3.94
C ALA A 445 16.52 9.40 2.78
N HIS A 446 16.24 8.10 2.63
CA HIS A 446 16.80 7.29 1.55
C HIS A 446 16.28 7.70 0.16
N HIS A 447 15.09 8.28 0.05
CA HIS A 447 14.63 8.90 -1.19
C HIS A 447 15.37 10.20 -1.58
N HIS A 448 16.04 10.89 -0.64
CA HIS A 448 16.64 12.21 -0.87
C HIS A 448 18.17 12.21 -1.02
N GLU A 449 18.87 11.12 -0.67
CA GLU A 449 20.34 11.07 -0.65
C GLU A 449 21.03 10.77 -2.00
N GLU A 450 20.32 10.69 -3.13
CA GLU A 450 20.94 10.55 -4.46
C GLU A 450 21.27 11.90 -5.13
N PRO A 451 22.53 12.37 -5.16
CA PRO A 451 22.93 13.49 -6.01
C PRO A 451 23.01 13.06 -7.49
N PRO A 452 22.72 13.96 -8.44
CA PRO A 452 22.88 13.68 -9.87
C PRO A 452 24.37 13.74 -10.24
N THR A 453 25.14 12.71 -9.89
CA THR A 453 26.54 12.59 -10.31
C THR A 453 26.68 11.54 -11.40
N GLY A 454 27.08 12.00 -12.58
CA GLY A 454 27.29 11.18 -13.76
C GLY A 454 28.27 10.03 -13.53
N ARG A 455 27.92 8.88 -14.12
CA ARG A 455 28.56 7.55 -14.07
C ARG A 455 28.10 6.61 -12.94
N SER A 456 26.80 6.40 -12.84
CA SER A 456 26.18 5.07 -12.77
C SER A 456 24.81 5.19 -13.46
N GLY A 457 24.46 4.22 -14.30
CA GLY A 457 23.31 4.30 -15.22
C GLY A 457 21.97 3.95 -14.58
N ILE A 458 21.73 4.24 -13.30
CA ILE A 458 20.47 3.94 -12.63
C ILE A 458 19.69 5.24 -12.49
N MET A 459 18.83 5.49 -13.47
CA MET A 459 17.95 6.64 -13.50
C MET A 459 16.77 6.38 -12.55
N SER A 460 16.86 6.90 -11.32
CA SER A 460 15.74 7.33 -10.44
C SER A 460 14.36 6.77 -10.80
N ARG A 461 13.93 5.66 -10.19
CA ARG A 461 12.56 5.12 -10.34
C ARG A 461 12.07 4.40 -9.08
N HIS A 462 12.10 5.08 -7.94
CA HIS A 462 11.26 4.67 -6.82
C HIS A 462 9.84 5.20 -7.06
N GLY A 463 9.01 4.32 -7.63
CA GLY A 463 7.58 4.51 -7.73
C GLY A 463 6.92 4.23 -6.39
N SER A 464 6.85 5.23 -5.52
CA SER A 464 5.55 5.55 -4.93
C SER A 464 4.67 5.96 -6.11
N ILE A 465 3.59 5.22 -6.32
CA ILE A 465 2.82 5.02 -7.55
C ILE A 465 2.13 6.33 -8.05
N ALA A 466 2.90 7.31 -8.53
CA ALA A 466 2.48 8.43 -9.40
C ALA A 466 3.54 9.54 -9.59
N VAL A 467 4.66 9.58 -8.84
CA VAL A 467 5.31 10.88 -8.59
C VAL A 467 6.28 11.38 -9.69
N LEU A 468 6.70 10.60 -10.69
CA LEU A 468 7.84 11.00 -11.56
C LEU A 468 7.55 11.31 -13.03
N ASN A 469 6.43 12.00 -13.35
CA ASN A 469 6.33 12.62 -14.69
C ASN A 469 5.64 14.01 -14.77
N LYS A 470 4.92 14.48 -13.75
CA LYS A 470 4.24 15.80 -13.82
C LYS A 470 5.22 16.99 -13.73
N THR A 471 6.36 16.87 -13.05
CA THR A 471 7.34 17.98 -12.91
C THR A 471 8.04 18.37 -14.21
N ARG A 472 8.07 17.52 -15.24
CA ARG A 472 8.70 17.86 -16.52
C ARG A 472 7.78 18.69 -17.43
N TRP A 473 6.46 18.60 -17.25
CA TRP A 473 5.48 19.32 -18.08
C TRP A 473 5.14 20.71 -17.54
N SER A 474 5.17 20.92 -16.22
CA SER A 474 4.90 22.25 -15.63
C SER A 474 6.00 23.29 -15.92
N MET A 475 7.21 22.86 -16.30
CA MET A 475 8.29 23.79 -16.71
C MET A 475 8.20 24.23 -18.17
N CYS A 476 7.35 23.62 -19.01
CA CYS A 476 7.24 23.98 -20.42
C CYS A 476 6.21 25.08 -20.70
N LEU A 477 5.43 25.51 -19.70
CA LEU A 477 4.39 26.55 -19.82
C LEU A 477 4.79 27.91 -19.22
N ILE A 478 6.03 28.07 -18.76
CA ILE A 478 6.60 29.40 -18.48
C ILE A 478 7.45 29.79 -19.68
N GLY A 479 6.86 30.64 -20.54
CA GLY A 479 7.54 31.19 -21.70
C GLY A 479 8.90 31.80 -21.33
N GLN A 480 9.95 31.31 -21.97
CA GLN A 480 11.22 32.02 -22.10
C GLN A 480 11.04 33.19 -23.07
N ASP A 481 10.34 34.23 -22.64
CA ASP A 481 10.45 35.55 -23.24
C ASP A 481 10.91 36.53 -22.16
N GLY A 482 12.21 36.84 -22.21
CA GLY A 482 12.83 37.90 -21.43
C GLY A 482 13.57 37.41 -20.18
N ILE A 483 14.87 37.12 -20.34
CA ILE A 483 16.00 37.51 -19.47
C ILE A 483 17.27 36.91 -20.11
N LEU A 484 17.71 37.45 -21.24
CA LEU A 484 19.09 37.30 -21.75
C LEU A 484 19.47 38.54 -22.55
N SER A 485 19.54 39.69 -21.88
CA SER A 485 20.07 40.92 -22.46
C SER A 485 20.78 41.82 -21.45
N ALA A 486 21.55 41.27 -20.49
CA ALA A 486 22.49 42.09 -19.72
C ALA A 486 23.51 41.27 -18.92
N ARG A 487 24.65 40.91 -19.52
CA ARG A 487 26.00 40.92 -18.89
C ARG A 487 27.04 40.26 -19.80
N ARG A 488 27.64 41.04 -20.70
CA ARG A 488 28.98 40.79 -21.26
C ARG A 488 29.61 42.10 -21.75
N ARG A 489 30.12 42.87 -20.80
CA ARG A 489 31.21 43.87 -20.86
C ARG A 489 31.68 43.94 -19.41
N SER A 490 32.95 43.83 -19.00
CA SER A 490 34.24 44.06 -19.63
C SER A 490 35.30 43.46 -18.69
N HIS A 491 36.26 42.70 -19.21
CA HIS A 491 37.59 42.63 -18.61
C HIS A 491 38.60 42.53 -19.75
N ALA A 492 39.01 43.71 -20.21
CA ALA A 492 40.31 43.93 -20.81
C ALA A 492 41.12 44.67 -19.75
N HIS A 493 42.24 44.10 -19.30
CA HIS A 493 43.42 44.88 -19.00
C HIS A 493 44.66 44.00 -19.20
N VAL A 494 45.43 44.47 -20.17
CA VAL A 494 46.87 44.28 -20.31
C VAL A 494 47.52 45.00 -19.12
N ASP A 495 48.35 44.28 -18.39
CA ASP A 495 49.78 44.58 -18.14
C ASP A 495 50.45 43.37 -17.45
#